data_AF-A0AAX3DWR7-F1
#
_entry.id   AF-A0AAX3DWR7-F1
#
_cell.length_a   1.000
_cell.length_b   1.000
_cell.length_c   1.000
_cell.angle_alpha   90.00
_cell.angle_beta   90.00
_cell.angle_gamma   90.00
#
_symmetry.space_group_name_H-M   'P 1'
#
loop_
_entity.id
_entity.type
_entity.pdbx_description
1 polymer ?
#
loop_
_entity_poly.entity_id
_entity_poly.type
_entity_poly.pdbx_seq_one_letter_code
_entity_poly.pdbx_strand_id
1 'polypeptide(L)'
;MNFQPRGISAIHAPSSYKSEIEAAEALLKDKPTWNGVTAEAVARMRLQNRFKTGLDIARYTAAQMRADMAAYDADPTKYTQSLGCWHGFIAQQKLISIKKHNGGKTDRRYIYLSGWMIAALRSEFGPLPDQSMHEKTSVPALIEEIYTFLRQADSRELNDLFRQLDKAREAGDKAKETAIIDQIDNFQTHVVPIIADIDAGFGNAEATYLLAKKMIEAGACALQIENQVSDEKQCGHQDGKVTVPHDVFIAKVRAIRHAFLEMGVEDGIIVTRTDSLGAGLTQQIAVSHQPGDIGDQYNSFLDCEEVDASKIGNGDVIISRNGKLLRPKRLPSNLYQFRPGTGADRCVLDCITSLQNGADLLWIETEKPHIEQIASMVDRIREVVPNAKLAYNNSPSFNWTLNFRWQVYDAWKEEGKDVSKYNRAELMKAEYDETPLAIEADARIRTFQADSAKRAGIFHHLITLPTYHTAALSTDNLAREYFGDQGMLGYVKNVQRQEIRQGIACVKHQNMAGSDIGDDHKEYFAGDAALKAGGEHNTMNQFS
;
A
#
# COMPACT_ATOMS: atom_id res chain seq x y z
N MET A 1 -14.78 6.67 26.10
CA MET A 1 -14.45 5.33 26.65
C MET A 1 -13.00 5.07 26.33
N ASN A 2 -12.16 4.88 27.35
CA ASN A 2 -10.73 4.66 27.18
C ASN A 2 -10.50 3.25 26.61
N PHE A 3 -10.33 3.14 25.29
CA PHE A 3 -9.85 1.92 24.65
C PHE A 3 -8.38 1.76 25.03
N GLN A 4 -8.09 0.88 25.98
CA GLN A 4 -6.72 0.42 26.17
C GLN A 4 -6.36 -0.43 24.95
N PRO A 5 -5.27 -0.11 24.22
CA PRO A 5 -4.80 -0.99 23.17
C PRO A 5 -4.52 -2.34 23.82
N ARG A 6 -5.25 -3.38 23.43
CA ARG A 6 -4.83 -4.75 23.74
C ARG A 6 -3.49 -4.88 23.02
N GLY A 7 -2.42 -4.91 23.81
CA GLY A 7 -1.09 -5.20 23.28
C GLY A 7 -1.14 -6.47 22.43
N ILE A 8 -0.16 -6.63 21.55
CA ILE A 8 0.03 -7.73 20.59
C ILE A 8 -0.01 -9.15 21.25
N SER A 9 -0.27 -9.28 22.55
CA SER A 9 0.16 -10.37 23.43
C SER A 9 -0.87 -11.46 23.77
N ALA A 10 -1.71 -11.93 22.86
CA ALA A 10 -2.45 -13.18 23.13
C ALA A 10 -2.65 -14.12 21.95
N ILE A 11 -2.81 -13.61 20.72
CA ILE A 11 -3.25 -14.46 19.60
C ILE A 11 -2.09 -14.87 18.68
N HIS A 12 -0.93 -14.20 18.71
CA HIS A 12 0.14 -14.43 17.71
C HIS A 12 1.59 -14.31 18.22
N ALA A 13 1.84 -14.47 19.53
CA ALA A 13 3.22 -14.63 19.99
C ALA A 13 3.81 -15.88 19.31
N PRO A 14 4.96 -15.77 18.61
CA PRO A 14 5.55 -16.92 17.94
C PRO A 14 5.83 -18.01 18.97
N SER A 15 5.38 -19.24 18.69
CA SER A 15 5.76 -20.41 19.47
C SER A 15 7.26 -20.65 19.29
N SER A 16 7.95 -20.98 20.38
CA SER A 16 9.37 -21.34 20.27
C SER A 16 9.51 -22.70 19.61
N TYR A 17 10.65 -22.93 18.98
CA TYR A 17 10.99 -24.20 18.34
C TYR A 17 10.79 -25.39 19.28
N LYS A 18 11.27 -25.24 20.52
CA LYS A 18 11.12 -26.24 21.56
C LYS A 18 9.66 -26.51 21.92
N SER A 19 8.84 -25.47 22.05
CA SER A 19 7.42 -25.63 22.40
C SER A 19 6.62 -26.35 21.32
N GLU A 20 6.94 -26.13 20.04
CA GLU A 20 6.31 -26.86 18.93
C GLU A 20 6.73 -28.33 18.88
N ILE A 21 7.99 -28.63 19.19
CA ILE A 21 8.46 -30.02 19.35
C ILE A 21 7.68 -30.70 20.48
N GLU A 22 7.65 -30.10 21.68
CA GLU A 22 6.95 -30.67 22.85
C GLU A 22 5.46 -30.90 22.56
N ALA A 23 4.80 -29.96 21.88
CA ALA A 23 3.40 -30.09 21.49
C ALA A 23 3.19 -31.21 20.45
N ALA A 24 4.12 -31.37 19.50
CA ALA A 24 4.06 -32.45 18.53
C ALA A 24 4.36 -33.82 19.18
N GLU A 25 5.33 -33.92 20.08
CA GLU A 25 5.62 -35.14 20.85
C GLU A 25 4.41 -35.58 21.68
N ALA A 26 3.77 -34.64 22.39
CA ALA A 26 2.58 -34.90 23.18
C ALA A 26 1.43 -35.44 22.32
N LEU A 27 1.26 -34.92 21.10
CA LEU A 27 0.25 -35.38 20.14
C LEU A 27 0.57 -36.75 19.55
N LEU A 28 1.85 -37.08 19.32
CA LEU A 28 2.27 -38.33 18.69
C LEU A 28 2.29 -39.50 19.68
N LYS A 29 2.47 -39.23 20.97
CA LYS A 29 2.63 -40.23 22.04
C LYS A 29 1.51 -41.28 22.07
N ASP A 30 0.29 -40.91 21.76
CA ASP A 30 -0.90 -41.78 21.79
C ASP A 30 -1.37 -42.21 20.38
N LYS A 31 -0.54 -42.02 19.34
CA LYS A 31 -0.82 -42.34 17.92
C LYS A 31 0.17 -43.39 17.37
N PRO A 32 0.10 -44.66 17.81
CA PRO A 32 1.09 -45.68 17.46
C PRO A 32 1.16 -46.02 15.96
N THR A 33 0.11 -45.71 15.19
CA THR A 33 0.07 -45.91 13.73
C THR A 33 0.76 -44.79 12.94
N TRP A 34 1.21 -43.72 13.58
CA TRP A 34 1.90 -42.58 12.95
C TRP A 34 3.42 -42.71 13.09
N ASN A 35 3.94 -43.92 13.00
CA ASN A 35 5.34 -44.27 13.24
C ASN A 35 6.35 -43.68 12.22
N GLY A 36 5.88 -43.13 11.11
CA GLY A 36 6.71 -42.39 10.14
C GLY A 36 6.70 -40.87 10.32
N VAL A 37 6.00 -40.34 11.32
CA VAL A 37 5.90 -38.89 11.57
C VAL A 37 6.77 -38.52 12.75
N THR A 38 7.71 -37.59 12.56
CA THR A 38 8.57 -37.09 13.64
C THR A 38 8.05 -35.77 14.21
N ALA A 39 8.20 -35.59 15.53
CA ALA A 39 7.79 -34.36 16.19
C ALA A 39 8.55 -33.13 15.65
N GLU A 40 9.84 -33.31 15.33
CA GLU A 40 10.68 -32.26 14.79
C GLU A 40 10.25 -31.81 13.39
N ALA A 41 9.94 -32.74 12.48
CA ALA A 41 9.41 -32.39 11.15
C ALA A 41 8.09 -31.60 11.27
N VAL A 42 7.18 -32.05 12.15
CA VAL A 42 5.93 -31.34 12.42
C VAL A 42 6.18 -29.93 12.96
N ALA A 43 7.11 -29.78 13.91
CA ALA A 43 7.45 -28.48 14.49
C ALA A 43 7.99 -27.50 13.45
N ARG A 44 8.92 -27.94 12.60
CA ARG A 44 9.49 -27.13 11.50
C ARG A 44 8.42 -26.66 10.53
N MET A 45 7.58 -27.58 10.05
CA MET A 45 6.48 -27.27 9.12
C MET A 45 5.46 -26.31 9.73
N ARG A 46 5.17 -26.41 11.04
CA ARG A 46 4.28 -25.49 11.75
C ARG A 46 4.87 -24.08 11.85
N LEU A 47 6.16 -23.96 12.15
CA LEU A 47 6.86 -22.66 12.23
C LEU A 47 6.98 -21.98 10.86
N GLN A 48 7.30 -22.76 9.83
CA GLN A 48 7.32 -22.30 8.43
C GLN A 48 5.95 -21.83 7.94
N ASN A 49 4.86 -22.28 8.57
CA ASN A 49 3.49 -21.86 8.28
C ASN A 49 2.82 -21.17 9.49
N ARG A 50 3.51 -20.17 10.05
CA ARG A 50 3.04 -19.37 11.18
C ARG A 50 1.63 -18.82 10.96
N PHE A 51 1.38 -18.19 9.82
CA PHE A 51 0.10 -17.62 9.45
C PHE A 51 -0.70 -18.61 8.60
N LYS A 52 -1.74 -19.20 9.19
CA LYS A 52 -2.52 -20.28 8.56
C LYS A 52 -3.64 -19.75 7.68
N THR A 53 -4.19 -18.58 8.02
CA THR A 53 -5.28 -17.93 7.29
C THR A 53 -4.97 -16.46 7.03
N GLY A 54 -5.64 -15.86 6.04
CA GLY A 54 -5.56 -14.42 5.83
C GLY A 54 -6.08 -13.63 7.02
N LEU A 55 -7.08 -14.13 7.75
CA LEU A 55 -7.58 -13.46 8.97
C LEU A 55 -6.53 -13.38 10.09
N ASP A 56 -5.63 -14.37 10.20
CA ASP A 56 -4.49 -14.30 11.14
C ASP A 56 -3.55 -13.16 10.74
N ILE A 57 -3.28 -13.03 9.44
CA ILE A 57 -2.48 -11.93 8.88
C ILE A 57 -3.15 -10.59 9.14
N ALA A 58 -4.44 -10.46 8.84
CA ALA A 58 -5.19 -9.21 8.99
C ALA A 58 -5.16 -8.72 10.44
N ARG A 59 -5.38 -9.60 11.42
CA ARG A 59 -5.28 -9.27 12.86
C ARG A 59 -3.87 -8.86 13.26
N TYR A 60 -2.87 -9.65 12.87
CA TYR A 60 -1.46 -9.38 13.19
C TYR A 60 -1.00 -8.01 12.64
N THR A 61 -1.29 -7.75 11.37
CA THR A 61 -0.86 -6.53 10.67
C THR A 61 -1.68 -5.30 11.06
N ALA A 62 -2.97 -5.46 11.41
CA ALA A 62 -3.77 -4.36 11.97
C ALA A 62 -3.15 -3.85 13.28
N ALA A 63 -2.81 -4.77 14.19
CA ALA A 63 -2.16 -4.40 15.46
C ALA A 63 -0.81 -3.69 15.24
N GLN A 64 -0.02 -4.16 14.27
CA GLN A 64 1.24 -3.49 13.89
C GLN A 64 0.99 -2.07 13.38
N MET A 65 0.01 -1.88 12.49
CA MET A 65 -0.29 -0.56 11.95
C MET A 65 -0.82 0.40 13.03
N ARG A 66 -1.63 -0.07 13.97
CA ARG A 66 -2.07 0.72 15.14
C ARG A 66 -0.91 1.14 16.02
N ALA A 67 0.05 0.24 16.28
CA ALA A 67 1.25 0.56 17.03
C ALA A 67 2.11 1.62 16.31
N ASP A 68 2.27 1.50 14.99
CA ASP A 68 3.00 2.49 14.19
C ASP A 68 2.28 3.85 14.14
N MET A 69 0.95 3.88 14.05
CA MET A 69 0.16 5.11 14.14
C MET A 69 0.38 5.82 15.49
N ALA A 70 0.38 5.07 16.59
CA ALA A 70 0.63 5.63 17.92
C ALA A 70 2.08 6.11 18.08
N ALA A 71 3.05 5.38 17.51
CA ALA A 71 4.45 5.80 17.50
C ALA A 71 4.65 7.09 16.71
N TYR A 72 3.94 7.27 15.60
CA TYR A 72 3.96 8.51 14.82
C TYR A 72 3.31 9.68 15.55
N ASP A 73 2.17 9.45 16.24
CA ASP A 73 1.52 10.49 17.06
C ASP A 73 2.46 11.01 18.16
N ALA A 74 3.31 10.14 18.73
CA ALA A 74 4.32 10.51 19.72
C ALA A 74 5.58 11.15 19.09
N ASP A 75 5.99 10.71 17.91
CA ASP A 75 7.20 11.15 17.22
C ASP A 75 7.00 11.08 15.69
N PRO A 76 6.83 12.22 15.00
CA PRO A 76 6.57 12.24 13.56
C PRO A 76 7.74 11.73 12.71
N THR A 77 8.93 11.51 13.29
CA THR A 77 10.03 10.82 12.60
C THR A 77 9.76 9.32 12.42
N LYS A 78 8.74 8.77 13.09
CA LYS A 78 8.31 7.36 13.01
C LYS A 78 7.23 7.13 11.96
N TYR A 79 7.25 7.88 10.86
CA TYR A 79 6.36 7.65 9.72
C TYR A 79 6.66 6.30 9.03
N THR A 80 5.73 5.86 8.19
CA THR A 80 5.78 4.56 7.50
C THR A 80 5.83 4.73 5.99
N GLN A 81 6.32 3.71 5.28
CA GLN A 81 6.53 3.78 3.83
C GLN A 81 6.05 2.52 3.11
N SER A 82 5.62 2.66 1.86
CA SER A 82 5.33 1.54 0.98
C SER A 82 5.59 1.86 -0.49
N LEU A 83 5.62 0.80 -1.28
CA LEU A 83 5.66 0.82 -2.73
C LEU A 83 4.54 -0.07 -3.21
N GLY A 84 3.80 0.38 -4.23
CA GLY A 84 2.85 -0.43 -4.97
C GLY A 84 3.52 -1.69 -5.50
N CYS A 85 2.87 -2.84 -5.35
CA CYS A 85 3.32 -4.11 -5.92
C CYS A 85 2.17 -4.76 -6.71
N TRP A 86 2.39 -5.05 -8.00
CA TRP A 86 1.37 -5.62 -8.88
C TRP A 86 1.34 -7.16 -8.91
N HIS A 87 2.30 -7.82 -8.24
CA HIS A 87 2.39 -9.28 -8.18
C HIS A 87 3.08 -9.73 -6.89
N GLY A 88 2.75 -10.93 -6.40
CA GLY A 88 3.29 -11.48 -5.16
C GLY A 88 4.82 -11.61 -5.18
N PHE A 89 5.40 -12.02 -6.30
CA PHE A 89 6.86 -12.06 -6.47
C PHE A 89 7.54 -10.70 -6.29
N ILE A 90 6.92 -9.61 -6.79
CA ILE A 90 7.46 -8.26 -6.63
C ILE A 90 7.43 -7.84 -5.16
N ALA A 91 6.33 -8.12 -4.46
CA ALA A 91 6.23 -7.90 -3.02
C ALA A 91 7.26 -8.73 -2.24
N GLN A 92 7.47 -9.99 -2.62
CA GLN A 92 8.47 -10.86 -2.04
C GLN A 92 9.89 -10.28 -2.16
N GLN A 93 10.30 -9.90 -3.37
CA GLN A 93 11.63 -9.34 -3.61
C GLN A 93 11.84 -8.02 -2.88
N LYS A 94 10.81 -7.17 -2.81
CA LYS A 94 10.82 -5.95 -2.02
C LYS A 94 11.11 -6.23 -0.55
N LEU A 95 10.42 -7.19 0.07
CA LEU A 95 10.57 -7.47 1.50
C LEU A 95 11.90 -8.19 1.81
N ILE A 96 12.36 -9.09 0.95
CA ILE A 96 13.69 -9.70 1.04
C ILE A 96 14.77 -8.62 0.99
N SER A 97 14.66 -7.68 0.04
CA SER A 97 15.58 -6.56 -0.10
C SER A 97 15.59 -5.66 1.15
N ILE A 98 14.42 -5.31 1.68
CA ILE A 98 14.29 -4.53 2.92
C ILE A 98 15.00 -5.23 4.08
N LYS A 99 14.73 -6.51 4.34
CA LYS A 99 15.39 -7.23 5.44
C LYS A 99 16.90 -7.27 5.24
N LYS A 100 17.37 -7.54 4.04
CA LYS A 100 18.80 -7.59 3.72
C LYS A 100 19.52 -6.26 3.97
N HIS A 101 18.93 -5.15 3.54
CA HIS A 101 19.58 -3.82 3.60
C HIS A 101 19.25 -3.03 4.87
N ASN A 102 18.34 -3.52 5.72
CA ASN A 102 17.90 -2.82 6.93
C ASN A 102 18.00 -3.69 8.20
N GLY A 103 19.01 -4.56 8.28
CA GLY A 103 19.35 -5.30 9.50
C GLY A 103 18.32 -6.34 9.92
N GLY A 104 17.69 -7.01 8.95
CA GLY A 104 16.68 -8.04 9.16
C GLY A 104 15.28 -7.51 9.50
N LYS A 105 15.11 -6.19 9.59
CA LYS A 105 13.89 -5.56 10.10
C LYS A 105 12.90 -5.20 8.99
N THR A 106 11.62 -5.26 9.34
CA THR A 106 10.50 -4.84 8.47
C THR A 106 9.68 -3.68 9.06
N ASP A 107 10.03 -3.20 10.26
CA ASP A 107 9.34 -2.13 10.96
C ASP A 107 9.09 -0.91 10.06
N ARG A 108 7.86 -0.37 10.09
CA ARG A 108 7.44 0.80 9.32
C ARG A 108 7.46 0.65 7.79
N ARG A 109 7.62 -0.56 7.25
CA ARG A 109 7.57 -0.83 5.80
C ARG A 109 6.38 -1.70 5.48
N TYR A 110 5.48 -1.17 4.66
CA TYR A 110 4.23 -1.82 4.26
C TYR A 110 4.24 -2.13 2.77
N ILE A 111 3.20 -2.80 2.32
CA ILE A 111 2.87 -2.95 0.89
C ILE A 111 1.66 -2.08 0.56
N TYR A 112 1.71 -1.46 -0.61
CA TYR A 112 0.54 -0.82 -1.20
C TYR A 112 0.02 -1.71 -2.33
N LEU A 113 -1.29 -1.88 -2.37
CA LEU A 113 -1.97 -2.55 -3.47
C LEU A 113 -2.76 -1.50 -4.24
N SER A 114 -2.36 -1.31 -5.50
CA SER A 114 -2.83 -0.21 -6.35
C SER A 114 -3.95 -0.67 -7.27
N GLY A 115 -5.14 -0.05 -7.17
CA GLY A 115 -6.27 -0.31 -8.07
C GLY A 115 -5.91 -0.05 -9.53
N TRP A 116 -5.10 1.00 -9.79
CA TRP A 116 -4.58 1.31 -11.12
C TRP A 116 -3.77 0.14 -11.71
N MET A 117 -2.84 -0.46 -10.94
CA MET A 117 -2.02 -1.56 -11.44
C MET A 117 -2.82 -2.85 -11.62
N ILE A 118 -3.88 -3.05 -10.83
CA ILE A 118 -4.81 -4.17 -11.02
C ILE A 118 -5.54 -4.01 -12.36
N ALA A 119 -6.12 -2.82 -12.62
CA ALA A 119 -6.78 -2.53 -13.88
C ALA A 119 -5.84 -2.74 -15.08
N ALA A 120 -4.60 -2.25 -14.98
CA ALA A 120 -3.65 -2.29 -16.09
C ALA A 120 -3.02 -3.68 -16.35
N LEU A 121 -2.87 -4.52 -15.31
CA LEU A 121 -2.03 -5.73 -15.39
C LEU A 121 -2.70 -7.03 -14.97
N ARG A 122 -3.80 -6.97 -14.20
CA ARG A 122 -4.36 -8.14 -13.51
C ARG A 122 -5.77 -8.51 -13.96
N SER A 123 -6.41 -7.62 -14.71
CA SER A 123 -7.72 -7.82 -15.30
C SER A 123 -7.73 -8.98 -16.31
N GLU A 124 -8.74 -9.85 -16.23
CA GLU A 124 -8.97 -10.90 -17.24
C GLU A 124 -9.32 -10.31 -18.62
N PHE A 125 -9.78 -9.05 -18.68
CA PHE A 125 -10.03 -8.33 -19.93
C PHE A 125 -8.76 -7.79 -20.61
N GLY A 126 -7.59 -8.00 -20.00
CA GLY A 126 -6.35 -7.33 -20.40
C GLY A 126 -6.27 -5.89 -19.86
N PRO A 127 -5.35 -5.07 -20.38
CA PRO A 127 -5.08 -3.74 -19.83
C PRO A 127 -6.29 -2.81 -19.92
N LEU A 128 -6.76 -2.34 -18.76
CA LEU A 128 -7.83 -1.35 -18.64
C LEU A 128 -7.31 -0.05 -18.01
N PRO A 129 -7.93 1.11 -18.33
CA PRO A 129 -7.68 2.33 -17.58
C PRO A 129 -8.26 2.23 -16.16
N ASP A 130 -7.79 3.12 -15.29
CA ASP A 130 -8.14 3.17 -13.88
C ASP A 130 -9.52 3.80 -13.62
N GLN A 131 -10.57 3.02 -13.93
CA GLN A 131 -11.98 3.42 -13.90
C GLN A 131 -12.89 2.33 -13.30
N SER A 132 -12.35 1.45 -12.44
CA SER A 132 -13.08 0.34 -11.77
C SER A 132 -13.85 -0.60 -12.72
N MET A 133 -13.41 -0.75 -13.97
CA MET A 133 -14.08 -1.57 -14.98
C MET A 133 -13.69 -3.06 -14.93
N HIS A 134 -12.59 -3.40 -14.25
CA HIS A 134 -12.12 -4.77 -14.12
C HIS A 134 -13.00 -5.57 -13.15
N GLU A 135 -12.93 -6.89 -13.25
CA GLU A 135 -13.58 -7.80 -12.32
C GLU A 135 -13.05 -7.58 -10.89
N LYS A 136 -13.94 -7.21 -9.97
CA LYS A 136 -13.59 -6.84 -8.59
C LYS A 136 -12.88 -7.95 -7.80
N THR A 137 -12.96 -9.20 -8.25
CA THR A 137 -12.27 -10.36 -7.65
C THR A 137 -10.76 -10.31 -7.84
N SER A 138 -10.25 -9.56 -8.81
CA SER A 138 -8.81 -9.40 -9.03
C SER A 138 -8.11 -8.64 -7.90
N VAL A 139 -8.87 -7.85 -7.14
CA VAL A 139 -8.37 -7.14 -5.95
C VAL A 139 -8.05 -8.12 -4.79
N PRO A 140 -8.99 -8.90 -4.24
CA PRO A 140 -8.68 -9.88 -3.19
C PRO A 140 -7.73 -10.99 -3.67
N ALA A 141 -7.79 -11.40 -4.94
CA ALA A 141 -6.85 -12.39 -5.48
C ALA A 141 -5.40 -11.92 -5.40
N LEU A 142 -5.11 -10.65 -5.70
CA LEU A 142 -3.77 -10.09 -5.56
C LEU A 142 -3.33 -9.99 -4.08
N ILE A 143 -4.25 -9.68 -3.15
CA ILE A 143 -3.93 -9.68 -1.71
C ILE A 143 -3.47 -11.07 -1.27
N GLU A 144 -4.24 -12.10 -1.63
CA GLU A 144 -3.95 -13.49 -1.29
C GLU A 144 -2.63 -13.96 -1.93
N GLU A 145 -2.40 -13.62 -3.21
CA GLU A 145 -1.15 -13.91 -3.90
C GLU A 145 0.04 -13.27 -3.18
N ILE A 146 -0.03 -11.98 -2.84
CA ILE A 146 1.04 -11.28 -2.13
C ILE A 146 1.38 -12.00 -0.82
N TYR A 147 0.39 -12.29 0.02
CA TYR A 147 0.67 -12.96 1.28
C TYR A 147 1.12 -14.41 1.11
N THR A 148 0.70 -15.11 0.06
CA THR A 148 1.21 -16.44 -0.29
C THR A 148 2.71 -16.39 -0.56
N PHE A 149 3.17 -15.40 -1.34
CA PHE A 149 4.59 -15.22 -1.64
C PHE A 149 5.41 -14.79 -0.41
N LEU A 150 4.86 -13.94 0.47
CA LEU A 150 5.54 -13.54 1.71
C LEU A 150 5.66 -14.69 2.71
N ARG A 151 4.60 -15.50 2.87
CA ARG A 151 4.64 -16.72 3.69
C ARG A 151 5.64 -17.73 3.15
N GLN A 152 5.76 -17.86 1.83
CA GLN A 152 6.78 -18.74 1.24
C GLN A 152 8.20 -18.21 1.46
N ALA A 153 8.40 -16.89 1.49
CA ALA A 153 9.71 -16.32 1.84
C ALA A 153 10.08 -16.60 3.31
N ASP A 154 9.11 -16.56 4.23
CA ASP A 154 9.31 -17.01 5.62
C ASP A 154 9.70 -18.49 5.67
N SER A 155 8.92 -19.34 5.01
CA SER A 155 9.16 -20.78 4.95
C SER A 155 10.56 -21.10 4.43
N ARG A 156 10.99 -20.45 3.35
CA ARG A 156 12.34 -20.62 2.77
C ARG A 156 13.45 -20.24 3.74
N GLU A 157 13.40 -19.04 4.32
CA GLU A 157 14.45 -18.55 5.22
C GLU A 157 14.50 -19.37 6.53
N LEU A 158 13.34 -19.78 7.07
CA LEU A 158 13.29 -20.69 8.21
C LEU A 158 13.85 -22.07 7.86
N ASN A 159 13.59 -22.58 6.66
CA ASN A 159 14.18 -23.83 6.16
C ASN A 159 15.71 -23.74 6.10
N ASP A 160 16.25 -22.63 5.61
CA ASP A 160 17.69 -22.39 5.56
C ASP A 160 18.29 -22.35 6.98
N LEU A 161 17.57 -21.83 7.98
CA LEU A 161 17.98 -21.89 9.40
C LEU A 161 17.93 -23.31 9.95
N PHE A 162 16.91 -24.10 9.66
CA PHE A 162 16.84 -25.51 10.09
C PHE A 162 17.95 -26.36 9.47
N ARG A 163 18.28 -26.15 8.19
CA ARG A 163 19.44 -26.80 7.56
C ARG A 163 20.76 -26.41 8.22
N GLN A 164 20.90 -25.15 8.65
CA GLN A 164 22.08 -24.72 9.41
C GLN A 164 22.11 -25.36 10.81
N LEU A 165 20.94 -25.52 11.45
CA LEU A 165 20.80 -26.18 12.73
C LEU A 165 21.25 -27.64 12.66
N ASP A 166 20.82 -28.36 11.62
CA ASP A 166 21.21 -29.76 11.38
C ASP A 166 22.72 -29.88 11.20
N LYS A 167 23.32 -29.03 10.36
CA LYS A 167 24.79 -28.98 10.19
C LYS A 167 25.54 -28.67 11.48
N ALA A 168 25.02 -27.78 12.32
CA ALA A 168 25.64 -27.47 13.61
C ALA A 168 25.59 -28.68 14.56
N ARG A 169 24.47 -29.41 14.58
CA ARG A 169 24.30 -30.63 15.37
C ARG A 169 25.21 -31.77 14.88
N GLU A 170 25.29 -31.98 13.57
CA GLU A 170 26.20 -32.95 12.95
C GLU A 170 27.66 -32.66 13.30
N ALA A 171 28.04 -31.38 13.33
CA ALA A 171 29.37 -30.95 13.72
C ALA A 171 29.62 -30.97 15.26
N GLY A 172 28.59 -31.23 16.06
CA GLY A 172 28.68 -31.17 17.53
C GLY A 172 28.86 -29.76 18.10
N ASP A 173 28.61 -28.71 17.31
CA ASP A 173 28.80 -27.31 17.69
C ASP A 173 27.59 -26.77 18.48
N LYS A 174 27.62 -26.97 19.81
CA LYS A 174 26.54 -26.56 20.71
C LYS A 174 26.32 -25.06 20.80
N ALA A 175 27.38 -24.26 20.67
CA ALA A 175 27.25 -22.80 20.71
C ALA A 175 26.49 -22.30 19.47
N LYS A 176 26.82 -22.85 18.30
CA LYS A 176 26.13 -22.53 17.04
C LYS A 176 24.71 -23.07 17.01
N GLU A 177 24.47 -24.26 17.56
CA GLU A 177 23.13 -24.82 17.72
C GLU A 177 22.21 -23.85 18.50
N THR A 178 22.65 -23.39 19.68
CA THR A 178 21.89 -22.43 20.50
C THR A 178 21.65 -21.12 19.74
N ALA A 179 22.68 -20.56 19.11
CA ALA A 179 22.55 -19.30 18.37
C ALA A 179 21.60 -19.38 17.17
N ILE A 180 21.46 -20.55 16.53
CA ILE A 180 20.51 -20.75 15.43
C ILE A 180 19.09 -20.93 15.96
N ILE A 181 18.90 -21.67 17.07
CA ILE A 181 17.59 -21.76 17.72
C ILE A 181 17.09 -20.37 18.13
N ASP A 182 17.97 -19.53 18.69
CA ASP A 182 17.63 -18.14 19.02
C ASP A 182 17.21 -17.34 17.78
N GLN A 183 17.84 -17.57 16.62
CA GLN A 183 17.44 -16.93 15.36
C GLN A 183 16.08 -17.42 14.85
N ILE A 184 15.78 -18.71 15.01
CA ILE A 184 14.47 -19.30 14.65
C ILE A 184 13.37 -18.68 15.54
N ASP A 185 13.60 -18.66 16.86
CA ASP A 185 12.63 -18.16 17.84
C ASP A 185 12.39 -16.65 17.70
N ASN A 186 13.40 -15.90 17.26
CA ASN A 186 13.32 -14.46 17.00
C ASN A 186 13.17 -14.11 15.52
N PHE A 187 12.74 -15.06 14.68
CA PHE A 187 12.62 -14.83 13.24
C PHE A 187 11.63 -13.71 12.92
N GLN A 188 12.13 -12.65 12.28
CA GLN A 188 11.29 -11.55 11.79
C GLN A 188 10.61 -11.97 10.48
N THR A 189 9.29 -12.10 10.50
CA THR A 189 8.47 -12.42 9.32
C THR A 189 8.57 -11.36 8.21
N HIS A 190 8.43 -11.79 6.96
CA HIS A 190 8.24 -10.93 5.79
C HIS A 190 6.79 -10.44 5.66
N VAL A 191 5.84 -11.03 6.39
CA VAL A 191 4.45 -10.58 6.45
C VAL A 191 4.40 -9.21 7.12
N VAL A 192 3.95 -8.21 6.35
CA VAL A 192 3.81 -6.81 6.76
C VAL A 192 2.43 -6.28 6.39
N PRO A 193 1.97 -5.16 6.98
CA PRO A 193 0.69 -4.55 6.61
C PRO A 193 0.57 -4.24 5.12
N ILE A 194 -0.64 -4.44 4.60
CA ILE A 194 -1.09 -3.94 3.28
C ILE A 194 -2.11 -2.83 3.49
N ILE A 195 -1.90 -1.69 2.81
CA ILE A 195 -2.97 -0.73 2.49
C ILE A 195 -3.48 -1.09 1.10
N ALA A 196 -4.73 -1.58 1.05
CA ALA A 196 -5.35 -2.05 -0.18
C ALA A 196 -6.41 -1.07 -0.70
N ASP A 197 -6.24 -0.64 -1.94
CA ASP A 197 -7.20 0.19 -2.67
C ASP A 197 -8.46 -0.62 -3.01
N ILE A 198 -9.64 -0.11 -2.63
CA ILE A 198 -10.96 -0.67 -2.98
C ILE A 198 -11.69 0.20 -4.01
N ASP A 199 -11.00 1.17 -4.60
CA ASP A 199 -11.56 2.24 -5.42
C ASP A 199 -12.70 2.95 -4.68
N ALA A 200 -13.83 3.15 -5.35
CA ALA A 200 -15.08 3.62 -4.77
C ALA A 200 -15.98 2.46 -4.31
N GLY A 201 -15.47 1.23 -4.14
CA GLY A 201 -16.24 0.07 -3.65
C GLY A 201 -17.00 -0.74 -4.70
N PHE A 202 -16.76 -0.50 -6.00
CA PHE A 202 -17.34 -1.25 -7.14
C PHE A 202 -18.88 -1.39 -7.08
N GLY A 203 -19.57 -0.33 -6.63
CA GLY A 203 -21.02 -0.28 -6.52
C GLY A 203 -21.54 0.48 -5.30
N ASN A 204 -22.67 0.01 -4.78
CA ASN A 204 -23.32 0.56 -3.57
C ASN A 204 -22.63 0.07 -2.28
N ALA A 205 -23.20 0.41 -1.12
CA ALA A 205 -22.66 0.04 0.19
C ALA A 205 -22.59 -1.49 0.41
N GLU A 206 -23.59 -2.25 -0.05
CA GLU A 206 -23.58 -3.73 0.07
C GLU A 206 -22.47 -4.36 -0.79
N ALA A 207 -22.30 -3.89 -2.03
CA ALA A 207 -21.20 -4.31 -2.88
C ALA A 207 -19.82 -3.98 -2.27
N THR A 208 -19.73 -2.82 -1.61
CA THR A 208 -18.52 -2.40 -0.89
C THR A 208 -18.23 -3.34 0.29
N TYR A 209 -19.25 -3.68 1.09
CA TYR A 209 -19.13 -4.62 2.21
C TYR A 209 -18.65 -6.00 1.74
N LEU A 210 -19.27 -6.56 0.68
CA LEU A 210 -18.91 -7.88 0.16
C LEU A 210 -17.46 -7.94 -0.36
N LEU A 211 -17.02 -6.89 -1.06
CA LEU A 211 -15.65 -6.78 -1.55
C LEU A 211 -14.66 -6.62 -0.38
N ALA A 212 -14.96 -5.72 0.57
CA ALA A 212 -14.14 -5.50 1.76
C ALA A 212 -13.98 -6.80 2.56
N LYS A 213 -15.06 -7.55 2.77
CA LYS A 213 -15.02 -8.86 3.44
C LYS A 213 -14.03 -9.80 2.77
N LYS A 214 -14.08 -9.94 1.44
CA LYS A 214 -13.14 -10.80 0.68
C LYS A 214 -11.69 -10.33 0.78
N MET A 215 -11.45 -9.02 0.75
CA MET A 215 -10.11 -8.44 0.91
C MET A 215 -9.54 -8.71 2.32
N ILE A 216 -10.38 -8.64 3.35
CA ILE A 216 -10.00 -8.92 4.75
C ILE A 216 -9.73 -10.42 4.94
N GLU A 217 -10.60 -11.29 4.40
CA GLU A 217 -10.39 -12.75 4.39
C GLU A 217 -9.05 -13.14 3.72
N ALA A 218 -8.64 -12.41 2.67
CA ALA A 218 -7.35 -12.58 2.00
C ALA A 218 -6.15 -12.03 2.81
N GLY A 219 -6.39 -11.17 3.81
CA GLY A 219 -5.38 -10.70 4.77
C GLY A 219 -5.17 -9.19 4.84
N ALA A 220 -5.96 -8.37 4.15
CA ALA A 220 -5.82 -6.92 4.25
C ALA A 220 -6.26 -6.41 5.64
N CYS A 221 -5.40 -5.63 6.28
CA CYS A 221 -5.70 -4.95 7.54
C CYS A 221 -6.16 -3.50 7.36
N ALA A 222 -5.88 -2.90 6.19
CA ALA A 222 -6.20 -1.51 5.90
C ALA A 222 -6.81 -1.40 4.50
N LEU A 223 -7.98 -0.78 4.41
CA LEU A 223 -8.69 -0.56 3.15
C LEU A 223 -8.79 0.94 2.87
N GLN A 224 -8.37 1.34 1.67
CA GLN A 224 -8.51 2.71 1.18
C GLN A 224 -9.72 2.81 0.24
N ILE A 225 -10.66 3.70 0.55
CA ILE A 225 -11.86 3.98 -0.25
C ILE A 225 -11.95 5.46 -0.61
N GLU A 226 -12.47 5.80 -1.79
CA GLU A 226 -12.57 7.19 -2.26
C GLU A 226 -14.01 7.69 -2.48
N ASN A 227 -14.19 9.02 -2.43
CA ASN A 227 -15.48 9.69 -2.57
C ASN A 227 -15.89 10.00 -4.02
N GLN A 228 -15.26 9.35 -5.01
CA GLN A 228 -15.67 9.43 -6.40
C GLN A 228 -16.88 8.54 -6.70
N VAL A 229 -17.55 8.80 -7.84
CA VAL A 229 -18.61 7.93 -8.36
C VAL A 229 -17.98 6.71 -9.03
N SER A 230 -18.46 5.50 -8.74
CA SER A 230 -17.82 4.26 -9.22
C SER A 230 -17.92 4.03 -10.73
N ASP A 231 -18.96 4.54 -11.39
CA ASP A 231 -19.22 4.40 -12.84
C ASP A 231 -18.62 5.54 -13.68
N GLU A 232 -18.27 6.66 -13.05
CA GLU A 232 -17.56 7.79 -13.65
C GLU A 232 -16.16 7.97 -13.04
N LYS A 233 -15.63 6.93 -12.38
CA LYS A 233 -14.33 6.98 -11.72
C LYS A 233 -13.25 7.39 -12.70
N GLN A 234 -12.43 8.34 -12.30
CA GLN A 234 -11.19 8.67 -13.00
C GLN A 234 -10.00 8.54 -12.07
N CYS A 235 -8.83 8.27 -12.65
CA CYS A 235 -7.57 8.35 -11.91
C CYS A 235 -7.42 9.75 -11.28
N GLY A 236 -6.83 9.82 -10.08
CA GLY A 236 -6.71 11.05 -9.28
C GLY A 236 -6.04 12.25 -9.98
N HIS A 237 -5.29 12.00 -11.06
CA HIS A 237 -4.54 13.00 -11.82
C HIS A 237 -5.22 13.39 -13.15
N GLN A 238 -6.45 12.94 -13.41
CA GLN A 238 -7.21 13.28 -14.61
C GLN A 238 -8.24 14.38 -14.32
N ASP A 239 -8.59 15.15 -15.36
CA ASP A 239 -9.68 16.14 -15.32
C ASP A 239 -11.05 15.45 -15.36
N GLY A 240 -12.08 16.11 -14.83
CA GLY A 240 -13.47 15.63 -14.91
C GLY A 240 -13.91 14.69 -13.79
N LYS A 241 -13.18 14.65 -12.66
CA LYS A 241 -13.55 13.86 -11.48
C LYS A 241 -14.91 14.31 -10.91
N VAL A 242 -15.70 13.33 -10.50
CA VAL A 242 -17.06 13.51 -9.97
C VAL A 242 -17.13 12.94 -8.57
N THR A 243 -17.62 13.75 -7.61
CA THR A 243 -17.78 13.31 -6.21
C THR A 243 -19.22 12.92 -5.91
N VAL A 244 -19.39 12.11 -4.86
CA VAL A 244 -20.70 11.83 -4.25
C VAL A 244 -20.91 12.67 -2.98
N PRO A 245 -22.18 12.94 -2.58
CA PRO A 245 -22.49 13.52 -1.28
C PRO A 245 -21.96 12.66 -0.11
N HIS A 246 -21.67 13.31 1.01
CA HIS A 246 -21.09 12.67 2.19
C HIS A 246 -21.89 11.46 2.69
N ASP A 247 -23.22 11.52 2.73
CA ASP A 247 -24.02 10.38 3.23
C ASP A 247 -23.84 9.11 2.38
N VAL A 248 -23.63 9.26 1.08
CA VAL A 248 -23.33 8.14 0.16
C VAL A 248 -21.96 7.55 0.50
N PHE A 249 -20.95 8.39 0.69
CA PHE A 249 -19.60 7.95 1.01
C PHE A 249 -19.51 7.34 2.41
N ILE A 250 -20.11 7.97 3.41
CA ILE A 250 -20.12 7.50 4.80
C ILE A 250 -20.86 6.15 4.93
N ALA A 251 -21.89 5.89 4.13
CA ALA A 251 -22.51 4.57 4.08
C ALA A 251 -21.51 3.48 3.67
N LYS A 252 -20.61 3.76 2.71
CA LYS A 252 -19.54 2.84 2.29
C LYS A 252 -18.45 2.67 3.36
N VAL A 253 -18.09 3.75 4.06
CA VAL A 253 -17.17 3.67 5.22
C VAL A 253 -17.74 2.76 6.32
N ARG A 254 -19.03 2.91 6.64
CA ARG A 254 -19.72 2.04 7.61
C ARG A 254 -19.78 0.59 7.13
N ALA A 255 -20.03 0.36 5.85
CA ALA A 255 -20.04 -0.97 5.25
C ALA A 255 -18.68 -1.69 5.42
N ILE A 256 -17.57 -0.98 5.17
CA ILE A 256 -16.22 -1.51 5.43
C ILE A 256 -16.02 -1.81 6.92
N ARG A 257 -16.44 -0.90 7.81
CA ARG A 257 -16.32 -1.12 9.26
C ARG A 257 -17.08 -2.38 9.70
N HIS A 258 -18.29 -2.60 9.19
CA HIS A 258 -19.05 -3.83 9.46
C HIS A 258 -18.30 -5.08 8.98
N ALA A 259 -17.65 -5.05 7.81
CA ALA A 259 -16.86 -6.19 7.33
C ALA A 259 -15.69 -6.52 8.28
N PHE A 260 -14.94 -5.51 8.76
CA PHE A 260 -13.88 -5.72 9.74
C PHE A 260 -14.39 -6.32 11.06
N LEU A 261 -15.50 -5.79 11.58
CA LEU A 261 -16.08 -6.25 12.84
C LEU A 261 -16.64 -7.67 12.73
N GLU A 262 -17.30 -8.02 11.62
CA GLU A 262 -17.79 -9.38 11.38
C GLU A 262 -16.64 -10.40 11.31
N MET A 263 -15.53 -10.02 10.68
CA MET A 263 -14.35 -10.88 10.52
C MET A 263 -13.46 -10.95 11.78
N GLY A 264 -13.85 -10.27 12.87
CA GLY A 264 -13.09 -10.25 14.12
C GLY A 264 -11.74 -9.53 14.00
N VAL A 265 -11.64 -8.56 13.09
CA VAL A 265 -10.45 -7.70 12.90
C VAL A 265 -10.78 -6.31 13.43
N GLU A 266 -10.99 -6.22 14.75
CA GLU A 266 -11.46 -5.00 15.43
C GLU A 266 -10.55 -3.78 15.19
N ASP A 267 -9.23 -4.02 15.08
CA ASP A 267 -8.21 -3.00 14.84
C ASP A 267 -8.09 -2.56 13.37
N GLY A 268 -8.90 -3.11 12.46
CA GLY A 268 -8.87 -2.80 11.03
C GLY A 268 -8.90 -1.30 10.73
N ILE A 269 -8.15 -0.87 9.72
CA ILE A 269 -7.90 0.54 9.39
C ILE A 269 -8.69 0.92 8.14
N ILE A 270 -9.40 2.06 8.20
CA ILE A 270 -10.06 2.65 7.04
C ILE A 270 -9.34 3.94 6.65
N VAL A 271 -8.82 3.98 5.42
CA VAL A 271 -8.26 5.18 4.81
C VAL A 271 -9.33 5.81 3.92
N THR A 272 -9.79 7.01 4.24
CA THR A 272 -10.74 7.74 3.38
C THR A 272 -10.00 8.72 2.50
N ARG A 273 -10.08 8.48 1.19
CA ARG A 273 -9.53 9.35 0.16
C ARG A 273 -10.57 10.36 -0.31
N THR A 274 -10.18 11.63 -0.38
CA THR A 274 -10.93 12.67 -1.06
C THR A 274 -10.24 13.06 -2.37
N ASP A 275 -11.04 13.15 -3.43
CA ASP A 275 -10.65 13.68 -4.74
C ASP A 275 -11.16 15.11 -4.98
N SER A 276 -11.78 15.73 -3.96
CA SER A 276 -12.43 17.04 -4.07
C SER A 276 -11.52 18.16 -4.58
N LEU A 277 -10.21 18.08 -4.35
CA LEU A 277 -9.27 19.12 -4.77
C LEU A 277 -9.27 19.32 -6.29
N GLY A 278 -9.30 18.21 -7.05
CA GLY A 278 -9.36 18.20 -8.51
C GLY A 278 -10.75 17.93 -9.07
N ALA A 279 -11.75 17.63 -8.24
CA ALA A 279 -13.11 17.38 -8.69
C ALA A 279 -13.92 18.67 -8.76
N GLY A 280 -14.36 19.02 -9.97
CA GLY A 280 -15.24 20.16 -10.24
C GLY A 280 -16.72 19.79 -10.34
N LEU A 281 -17.06 18.50 -10.22
CA LEU A 281 -18.37 17.97 -10.57
C LEU A 281 -18.98 17.09 -9.47
N THR A 282 -20.31 17.00 -9.49
CA THR A 282 -21.09 16.02 -8.71
C THR A 282 -22.27 15.50 -9.52
N GLN A 283 -22.61 14.23 -9.32
CA GLN A 283 -23.77 13.59 -9.95
C GLN A 283 -25.07 13.91 -9.19
N GLN A 284 -24.99 14.30 -7.91
CA GLN A 284 -26.15 14.43 -7.03
C GLN A 284 -26.16 15.77 -6.31
N ILE A 285 -27.36 16.32 -6.12
CA ILE A 285 -27.61 17.39 -5.14
C ILE A 285 -27.91 16.67 -3.82
N ALA A 286 -27.16 17.00 -2.78
CA ALA A 286 -27.29 16.33 -1.49
C ALA A 286 -28.66 16.62 -0.87
N VAL A 287 -29.25 15.64 -0.19
CA VAL A 287 -30.43 15.88 0.64
C VAL A 287 -30.00 16.70 1.86
N SER A 288 -30.74 17.77 2.15
CA SER A 288 -30.57 18.57 3.36
C SER A 288 -31.90 18.68 4.08
N HIS A 289 -31.86 18.54 5.40
CA HIS A 289 -33.01 18.62 6.28
C HIS A 289 -33.08 19.95 7.02
N GLN A 290 -31.92 20.60 7.26
CA GLN A 290 -31.84 21.89 7.93
C GLN A 290 -30.61 22.69 7.46
N PRO A 291 -30.68 24.04 7.50
CA PRO A 291 -29.54 24.89 7.15
C PRO A 291 -28.30 24.53 7.97
N GLY A 292 -27.16 24.44 7.30
CA GLY A 292 -25.86 24.11 7.90
C GLY A 292 -25.60 22.62 8.15
N ASP A 293 -26.54 21.71 7.85
CA ASP A 293 -26.21 20.28 7.86
C ASP A 293 -25.24 19.90 6.73
N ILE A 294 -24.76 18.65 6.74
CA ILE A 294 -23.71 18.22 5.81
C ILE A 294 -24.18 18.28 4.34
N GLY A 295 -25.47 18.07 4.10
CA GLY A 295 -26.06 18.19 2.76
C GLY A 295 -26.12 19.64 2.30
N ASP A 296 -26.54 20.56 3.15
CA ASP A 296 -26.54 22.00 2.86
C ASP A 296 -25.12 22.51 2.61
N GLN A 297 -24.15 22.11 3.45
CA GLN A 297 -22.74 22.47 3.27
C GLN A 297 -22.19 21.97 1.93
N TYR A 298 -22.49 20.73 1.53
CA TYR A 298 -22.11 20.20 0.22
C TYR A 298 -22.74 21.01 -0.93
N ASN A 299 -24.05 21.24 -0.87
CA ASN A 299 -24.79 22.01 -1.87
C ASN A 299 -24.37 23.49 -1.90
N SER A 300 -23.83 24.02 -0.80
CA SER A 300 -23.34 25.39 -0.70
C SER A 300 -22.20 25.67 -1.68
N PHE A 301 -21.48 24.65 -2.15
CA PHE A 301 -20.38 24.78 -3.12
C PHE A 301 -20.83 24.80 -4.57
N LEU A 302 -22.09 24.46 -4.88
CA LEU A 302 -22.61 24.45 -6.25
C LEU A 302 -22.47 25.84 -6.89
N ASP A 303 -22.04 25.86 -8.14
CA ASP A 303 -22.04 27.05 -8.99
C ASP A 303 -23.46 27.24 -9.52
N CYS A 304 -24.12 28.30 -9.05
CA CYS A 304 -25.51 28.56 -9.40
C CYS A 304 -25.70 30.01 -9.80
N GLU A 305 -26.64 30.22 -10.70
CA GLU A 305 -27.17 31.54 -11.01
C GLU A 305 -28.55 31.73 -10.36
N GLU A 306 -28.80 32.93 -9.85
CA GLU A 306 -30.14 33.28 -9.37
C GLU A 306 -31.07 33.47 -10.56
N VAL A 307 -32.24 32.83 -10.51
CA VAL A 307 -33.22 32.88 -11.60
C VAL A 307 -34.57 33.34 -11.10
N ASP A 308 -35.19 34.23 -11.86
CA ASP A 308 -36.58 34.61 -11.66
C ASP A 308 -37.50 33.47 -12.10
N ALA A 309 -38.60 33.25 -11.39
CA ALA A 309 -39.54 32.18 -11.69
C ALA A 309 -40.08 32.23 -13.13
N SER A 310 -40.20 33.41 -13.73
CA SER A 310 -40.63 33.60 -15.12
C SER A 310 -39.60 33.15 -16.17
N LYS A 311 -38.35 32.93 -15.76
CA LYS A 311 -37.23 32.53 -16.63
C LYS A 311 -36.85 31.04 -16.49
N ILE A 312 -37.62 30.28 -15.72
CA ILE A 312 -37.44 28.83 -15.55
C ILE A 312 -38.00 28.13 -16.79
N GLY A 313 -37.13 27.42 -17.51
CA GLY A 313 -37.50 26.65 -18.69
C GLY A 313 -38.05 25.26 -18.34
N ASN A 314 -38.72 24.63 -19.32
CA ASN A 314 -39.08 23.22 -19.21
C ASN A 314 -37.82 22.35 -19.07
N GLY A 315 -37.74 21.55 -18.01
CA GLY A 315 -36.62 20.65 -17.73
C GLY A 315 -35.49 21.25 -16.89
N ASP A 316 -35.58 22.53 -16.51
CA ASP A 316 -34.64 23.14 -15.56
C ASP A 316 -34.75 22.48 -14.18
N VAL A 317 -33.59 22.26 -13.54
CA VAL A 317 -33.51 21.84 -12.13
C VAL A 317 -33.13 23.06 -11.31
N ILE A 318 -33.94 23.37 -10.28
CA ILE A 318 -33.78 24.52 -9.41
C ILE A 318 -33.60 24.06 -7.97
N ILE A 319 -32.70 24.72 -7.24
CA ILE A 319 -32.55 24.56 -5.78
C ILE A 319 -33.01 25.82 -5.08
N SER A 320 -33.55 25.67 -3.86
CA SER A 320 -33.75 26.78 -2.94
C SER A 320 -32.55 26.88 -2.00
N ARG A 321 -31.92 28.05 -1.93
CA ARG A 321 -30.81 28.30 -0.99
C ARG A 321 -30.91 29.74 -0.47
N ASN A 322 -30.95 29.91 0.86
CA ASN A 322 -31.11 31.21 1.52
C ASN A 322 -32.33 32.01 1.01
N GLY A 323 -33.46 31.33 0.78
CA GLY A 323 -34.71 31.95 0.31
C GLY A 323 -34.71 32.37 -1.16
N LYS A 324 -33.69 32.00 -1.94
CA LYS A 324 -33.57 32.31 -3.38
C LYS A 324 -33.72 31.05 -4.22
N LEU A 325 -34.32 31.21 -5.40
CA LEU A 325 -34.34 30.18 -6.44
C LEU A 325 -33.06 30.27 -7.27
N LEU A 326 -32.28 29.20 -7.24
CA LEU A 326 -30.99 29.13 -7.93
C LEU A 326 -31.00 27.97 -8.93
N ARG A 327 -30.48 28.22 -10.12
CA ARG A 327 -30.23 27.18 -11.13
C ARG A 327 -28.76 26.75 -11.06
N PRO A 328 -28.43 25.56 -10.52
CA PRO A 328 -27.07 25.06 -10.58
C PRO A 328 -26.64 24.81 -12.02
N LYS A 329 -25.42 25.20 -12.37
CA LYS A 329 -24.85 24.91 -13.70
C LYS A 329 -24.77 23.40 -13.87
N ARG A 330 -25.32 22.92 -14.99
CA ARG A 330 -25.45 21.49 -15.30
C ARG A 330 -24.91 21.20 -16.70
N LEU A 331 -24.13 20.14 -16.82
CA LEU A 331 -23.58 19.68 -18.10
C LEU A 331 -24.61 18.82 -18.85
N PRO A 332 -24.48 18.65 -20.18
CA PRO A 332 -25.27 17.69 -20.95
C PRO A 332 -25.15 16.23 -20.46
N SER A 333 -24.03 15.89 -19.80
CA SER A 333 -23.82 14.61 -19.11
C SER A 333 -24.60 14.47 -17.81
N ASN A 334 -25.48 15.42 -17.49
CA ASN A 334 -26.35 15.44 -16.31
C ASN A 334 -25.66 15.76 -14.97
N LEU A 335 -24.38 16.14 -14.99
CA LEU A 335 -23.57 16.49 -13.83
C LEU A 335 -23.70 17.97 -13.45
N TYR A 336 -23.61 18.26 -12.16
CA TYR A 336 -23.61 19.63 -11.62
C TYR A 336 -22.19 20.12 -11.35
N GLN A 337 -21.98 21.42 -11.53
CA GLN A 337 -20.67 22.05 -11.32
C GLN A 337 -20.55 22.67 -9.91
N PHE A 338 -19.40 22.46 -9.29
CA PHE A 338 -18.96 23.26 -8.15
C PHE A 338 -18.30 24.56 -8.62
N ARG A 339 -18.32 25.59 -7.76
CA ARG A 339 -17.60 26.83 -8.02
C ARG A 339 -16.09 26.57 -8.11
N PRO A 340 -15.38 27.22 -9.05
CA PRO A 340 -13.92 27.22 -9.08
C PRO A 340 -13.31 27.69 -7.75
N GLY A 341 -12.13 27.19 -7.40
CA GLY A 341 -11.40 27.58 -6.18
C GLY A 341 -11.91 26.94 -4.88
N THR A 342 -12.98 26.14 -4.91
CA THR A 342 -13.56 25.52 -3.70
C THR A 342 -12.93 24.17 -3.30
N GLY A 343 -11.95 23.67 -4.08
CA GLY A 343 -11.40 22.32 -3.91
C GLY A 343 -10.81 22.06 -2.52
N ALA A 344 -9.98 22.98 -2.02
CA ALA A 344 -9.37 22.84 -0.69
C ALA A 344 -10.40 22.89 0.44
N ASP A 345 -11.41 23.77 0.34
CA ASP A 345 -12.48 23.86 1.35
C ASP A 345 -13.31 22.59 1.42
N ARG A 346 -13.63 22.01 0.26
CA ARG A 346 -14.32 20.71 0.17
C ARG A 346 -13.47 19.57 0.72
N CYS A 347 -12.17 19.52 0.40
CA CYS A 347 -11.28 18.51 1.00
C CYS A 347 -11.22 18.58 2.53
N VAL A 348 -11.17 19.79 3.10
CA VAL A 348 -11.18 19.97 4.56
C VAL A 348 -12.50 19.47 5.16
N LEU A 349 -13.64 19.81 4.55
CA LEU A 349 -14.96 19.30 4.97
C LEU A 349 -15.00 17.77 4.90
N ASP A 350 -14.64 17.18 3.75
CA ASP A 350 -14.64 15.72 3.51
C ASP A 350 -13.82 14.98 4.58
N CYS A 351 -12.63 15.51 4.89
CA CYS A 351 -11.69 14.91 5.83
C CYS A 351 -12.21 14.96 7.27
N ILE A 352 -12.71 16.11 7.71
CA ILE A 352 -13.29 16.26 9.05
C ILE A 352 -14.50 15.32 9.19
N THR A 353 -15.40 15.31 8.19
CA THR A 353 -16.58 14.44 8.20
C THR A 353 -16.19 12.97 8.24
N SER A 354 -15.17 12.55 7.51
CA SER A 354 -14.70 11.17 7.48
C SER A 354 -14.14 10.71 8.83
N LEU A 355 -13.27 11.49 9.47
CA LEU A 355 -12.73 11.16 10.80
C LEU A 355 -13.82 11.12 11.87
N GLN A 356 -14.81 12.00 11.79
CA GLN A 356 -15.97 11.99 12.71
C GLN A 356 -16.94 10.82 12.48
N ASN A 357 -16.80 10.08 11.37
CA ASN A 357 -17.74 9.03 10.95
C ASN A 357 -17.06 7.67 10.66
N GLY A 358 -15.88 7.41 11.23
CA GLY A 358 -15.30 6.06 11.32
C GLY A 358 -14.05 5.80 10.49
N ALA A 359 -13.51 6.81 9.80
CA ALA A 359 -12.18 6.75 9.18
C ALA A 359 -11.07 6.80 10.23
N ASP A 360 -9.95 6.16 9.92
CA ASP A 360 -8.74 6.11 10.77
C ASP A 360 -7.60 6.97 10.20
N LEU A 361 -7.53 7.07 8.88
CA LEU A 361 -6.54 7.82 8.13
C LEU A 361 -7.20 8.59 6.98
N LEU A 362 -6.59 9.69 6.59
CA LEU A 362 -7.02 10.51 5.47
C LEU A 362 -6.08 10.34 4.28
N TRP A 363 -6.60 10.49 3.08
CA TRP A 363 -5.82 10.68 1.87
C TRP A 363 -6.41 11.87 1.12
N ILE A 364 -5.60 12.88 0.80
CA ILE A 364 -6.01 13.99 -0.06
C ILE A 364 -5.24 13.85 -1.38
N GLU A 365 -5.95 13.60 -2.48
CA GLU A 365 -5.29 13.53 -3.79
C GLU A 365 -4.88 14.94 -4.22
N THR A 366 -3.60 15.10 -4.57
CA THR A 366 -3.00 16.41 -4.93
C THR A 366 -2.47 16.39 -6.36
N GLU A 367 -2.40 17.57 -6.98
CA GLU A 367 -1.92 17.73 -8.36
C GLU A 367 -0.40 17.86 -8.47
N LYS A 368 0.30 18.07 -7.35
CA LYS A 368 1.75 18.26 -7.29
C LYS A 368 2.33 17.94 -5.89
N PRO A 369 3.63 17.61 -5.80
CA PRO A 369 4.29 17.37 -4.52
C PRO A 369 4.69 18.70 -3.84
N HIS A 370 3.80 19.27 -3.04
CA HIS A 370 4.02 20.58 -2.40
C HIS A 370 3.63 20.58 -0.91
N ILE A 371 4.63 20.64 -0.03
CA ILE A 371 4.46 20.46 1.43
C ILE A 371 3.50 21.49 2.02
N GLU A 372 3.68 22.78 1.76
CA GLU A 372 2.81 23.80 2.37
C GLU A 372 1.38 23.79 1.83
N GLN A 373 1.15 23.23 0.63
CA GLN A 373 -0.21 23.11 0.09
C GLN A 373 -0.98 22.09 0.90
N ILE A 374 -0.41 20.88 1.06
CA ILE A 374 -1.04 19.84 1.87
C ILE A 374 -1.12 20.25 3.34
N ALA A 375 -0.06 20.88 3.86
CA ALA A 375 -0.02 21.30 5.26
C ALA A 375 -1.10 22.34 5.59
N SER A 376 -1.35 23.32 4.70
CA SER A 376 -2.42 24.32 4.91
C SER A 376 -3.82 23.71 5.05
N MET A 377 -4.11 22.61 4.35
CA MET A 377 -5.37 21.87 4.51
C MET A 377 -5.37 21.06 5.81
N VAL A 378 -4.25 20.42 6.14
CA VAL A 378 -4.11 19.63 7.37
C VAL A 378 -4.19 20.48 8.62
N ASP A 379 -3.65 21.69 8.61
CA ASP A 379 -3.75 22.65 9.73
C ASP A 379 -5.23 22.92 10.04
N ARG A 380 -6.04 23.24 9.02
CA ARG A 380 -7.50 23.44 9.16
C ARG A 380 -8.25 22.19 9.62
N ILE A 381 -7.84 21.00 9.18
CA ILE A 381 -8.42 19.74 9.66
C ILE A 381 -8.08 19.53 11.14
N ARG A 382 -6.83 19.81 11.55
CA ARG A 382 -6.34 19.62 12.92
C ARG A 382 -6.86 20.65 13.92
N GLU A 383 -7.38 21.79 13.46
CA GLU A 383 -8.19 22.68 14.31
C GLU A 383 -9.43 21.96 14.88
N VAL A 384 -9.98 20.99 14.15
CA VAL A 384 -11.16 20.21 14.57
C VAL A 384 -10.79 18.81 15.07
N VAL A 385 -9.84 18.13 14.41
CA VAL A 385 -9.37 16.78 14.77
C VAL A 385 -7.85 16.79 14.93
N PRO A 386 -7.31 17.15 16.12
CA PRO A 386 -5.89 17.47 16.30
C PRO A 386 -4.89 16.37 15.93
N ASN A 387 -5.31 15.10 16.04
CA ASN A 387 -4.48 13.93 15.74
C ASN A 387 -4.74 13.34 14.34
N ALA A 388 -5.38 14.11 13.43
CA ALA A 388 -5.58 13.70 12.04
C ALA A 388 -4.24 13.31 11.38
N LYS A 389 -4.24 12.16 10.71
CA LYS A 389 -3.07 11.54 10.07
C LYS A 389 -3.35 11.27 8.61
N LEU A 390 -2.36 11.49 7.75
CA LEU A 390 -2.49 11.30 6.31
C LEU A 390 -1.69 10.08 5.82
N ALA A 391 -2.27 9.36 4.86
CA ALA A 391 -1.54 8.64 3.84
C ALA A 391 -1.37 9.55 2.62
N TYR A 392 -0.15 9.67 2.09
CA TYR A 392 0.17 10.56 0.99
C TYR A 392 0.78 9.81 -0.19
N ASN A 393 0.18 10.02 -1.36
CA ASN A 393 0.66 9.51 -2.63
C ASN A 393 1.81 10.37 -3.16
N ASN A 394 3.02 9.84 -3.09
CA ASN A 394 4.19 10.37 -3.76
C ASN A 394 4.10 9.95 -5.24
N SER A 395 3.17 10.56 -5.96
CA SER A 395 2.73 10.06 -7.25
C SER A 395 3.86 10.00 -8.28
N PRO A 396 4.01 8.87 -9.01
CA PRO A 396 4.92 8.80 -10.16
C PRO A 396 4.38 9.58 -11.37
N SER A 397 3.12 10.03 -11.35
CA SER A 397 2.56 10.93 -12.37
C SER A 397 3.08 12.36 -12.24
N PHE A 398 3.69 12.71 -11.10
CA PHE A 398 4.36 13.99 -10.95
C PHE A 398 5.72 13.98 -11.68
N ASN A 399 6.03 15.06 -12.40
CA ASN A 399 7.42 15.34 -12.76
C ASN A 399 8.13 15.93 -11.53
N TRP A 400 8.78 15.07 -10.74
CA TRP A 400 9.43 15.44 -9.47
C TRP A 400 10.51 16.50 -9.65
N THR A 401 11.47 16.27 -10.54
CA THR A 401 12.58 17.20 -10.78
C THR A 401 12.07 18.58 -11.18
N LEU A 402 11.13 18.64 -12.13
CA LEU A 402 10.60 19.92 -12.60
C LEU A 402 9.84 20.67 -11.49
N ASN A 403 8.99 19.98 -10.74
CA ASN A 403 8.25 20.59 -9.63
C ASN A 403 9.18 21.17 -8.56
N PHE A 404 10.21 20.43 -8.15
CA PHE A 404 11.13 20.90 -7.11
C PHE A 404 12.09 21.97 -7.61
N ARG A 405 12.55 21.89 -8.88
CA ARG A 405 13.35 22.96 -9.48
C ARG A 405 12.54 24.26 -9.60
N TRP A 406 11.24 24.21 -9.93
CA TRP A 406 10.37 25.39 -9.85
C TRP A 406 10.22 25.93 -8.44
N GLN A 407 9.99 25.06 -7.44
CA GLN A 407 9.88 25.47 -6.04
C GLN A 407 11.16 26.14 -5.52
N VAL A 408 12.34 25.62 -5.87
CA VAL A 408 13.62 26.25 -5.52
C VAL A 408 13.80 27.58 -6.25
N TYR A 409 13.50 27.62 -7.56
CA TYR A 409 13.57 28.86 -8.34
C TYR A 409 12.72 29.97 -7.73
N ASP A 410 11.46 29.66 -7.42
CA ASP A 410 10.51 30.63 -6.87
C ASP A 410 10.95 31.09 -5.47
N ALA A 411 11.39 30.16 -4.61
CA ALA A 411 11.94 30.49 -3.29
C ALA A 411 13.19 31.38 -3.38
N TRP A 412 14.13 31.07 -4.27
CA TRP A 412 15.33 31.89 -4.48
C TRP A 412 14.99 33.29 -4.98
N LYS A 413 14.02 33.40 -5.89
CA LYS A 413 13.55 34.68 -6.39
C LYS A 413 12.92 35.52 -5.27
N GLU A 414 12.11 34.92 -4.41
CA GLU A 414 11.52 35.57 -3.24
C GLU A 414 12.58 35.99 -2.20
N GLU A 415 13.63 35.18 -2.02
CA GLU A 415 14.78 35.47 -1.15
C GLU A 415 15.76 36.50 -1.75
N GLY A 416 15.55 36.95 -3.00
CA GLY A 416 16.42 37.90 -3.69
C GLY A 416 17.75 37.31 -4.20
N LYS A 417 17.86 35.98 -4.30
CA LYS A 417 19.01 35.30 -4.94
C LYS A 417 18.97 35.50 -6.46
N ASP A 418 20.15 35.57 -7.08
CA ASP A 418 20.26 35.71 -8.54
C ASP A 418 19.81 34.43 -9.27
N VAL A 419 18.67 34.54 -9.96
CA VAL A 419 18.10 33.48 -10.80
C VAL A 419 18.22 33.77 -12.30
N SER A 420 18.93 34.84 -12.69
CA SER A 420 19.00 35.31 -14.10
C SER A 420 19.58 34.27 -15.07
N LYS A 421 20.46 33.39 -14.59
CA LYS A 421 21.06 32.29 -15.36
C LYS A 421 20.13 31.08 -15.55
N TYR A 422 18.95 31.08 -14.94
CA TYR A 422 17.99 29.98 -15.00
C TYR A 422 16.77 30.40 -15.83
N ASN A 423 16.50 29.68 -16.93
CA ASN A 423 15.23 29.78 -17.62
C ASN A 423 14.20 28.90 -16.91
N ARG A 424 13.25 29.52 -16.19
CA ARG A 424 12.23 28.81 -15.41
C ARG A 424 11.42 27.80 -16.25
N ALA A 425 11.19 28.07 -17.54
CA ALA A 425 10.44 27.18 -18.41
C ALA A 425 11.24 25.94 -18.85
N GLU A 426 12.56 25.95 -18.71
CA GLU A 426 13.47 24.94 -19.25
C GLU A 426 14.30 24.23 -18.17
N LEU A 427 13.87 24.31 -16.90
CA LEU A 427 14.61 23.77 -15.75
C LEU A 427 14.81 22.25 -15.77
N MET A 428 14.18 21.50 -16.68
CA MET A 428 14.38 20.05 -16.83
C MET A 428 15.62 19.68 -17.67
N LYS A 429 16.26 20.64 -18.35
CA LYS A 429 17.41 20.36 -19.21
C LYS A 429 18.60 19.80 -18.41
N ALA A 430 19.33 18.87 -19.03
CA ALA A 430 20.50 18.22 -18.44
C ALA A 430 21.62 19.21 -18.07
N GLU A 431 21.71 20.34 -18.77
CA GLU A 431 22.68 21.41 -18.46
C GLU A 431 22.50 21.99 -17.04
N TYR A 432 21.34 21.79 -16.41
CA TYR A 432 21.08 22.24 -15.04
C TYR A 432 21.43 21.21 -13.97
N ASP A 433 21.77 19.96 -14.30
CA ASP A 433 21.86 18.85 -13.33
C ASP A 433 22.89 19.06 -12.22
N GLU A 434 24.01 19.72 -12.53
CA GLU A 434 25.08 20.00 -11.56
C GLU A 434 24.98 21.40 -10.94
N THR A 435 23.93 22.16 -11.26
CA THR A 435 23.82 23.54 -10.77
C THR A 435 23.37 23.60 -9.31
N PRO A 436 23.73 24.67 -8.58
CA PRO A 436 23.29 24.86 -7.19
C PRO A 436 21.77 24.74 -6.98
N LEU A 437 20.97 25.19 -7.95
CA LEU A 437 19.50 25.05 -7.93
C LEU A 437 19.06 23.58 -7.99
N ALA A 438 19.68 22.78 -8.86
CA ALA A 438 19.36 21.36 -8.98
C ALA A 438 19.82 20.57 -7.75
N ILE A 439 21.00 20.86 -7.21
CA ILE A 439 21.50 20.24 -5.98
C ILE A 439 20.54 20.51 -4.80
N GLU A 440 20.04 21.74 -4.67
CA GLU A 440 19.04 22.07 -3.65
C GLU A 440 17.70 21.37 -3.91
N ALA A 441 17.25 21.31 -5.17
CA ALA A 441 16.02 20.61 -5.54
C ALA A 441 16.08 19.12 -5.18
N ASP A 442 17.19 18.44 -5.49
CA ASP A 442 17.39 17.03 -5.15
C ASP A 442 17.49 16.82 -3.64
N ALA A 443 18.10 17.76 -2.91
CA ALA A 443 18.11 17.72 -1.44
C ALA A 443 16.68 17.83 -0.86
N ARG A 444 15.82 18.67 -1.44
CA ARG A 444 14.39 18.78 -1.07
C ARG A 444 13.61 17.52 -1.45
N ILE A 445 13.85 16.91 -2.61
CA ILE A 445 13.24 15.62 -3.00
C ILE A 445 13.62 14.53 -1.99
N ARG A 446 14.91 14.43 -1.64
CA ARG A 446 15.43 13.44 -0.68
C ARG A 446 14.78 13.55 0.70
N THR A 447 14.49 14.77 1.14
CA THR A 447 13.93 15.06 2.47
C THR A 447 12.41 15.19 2.48
N PHE A 448 11.77 15.26 1.31
CA PHE A 448 10.33 15.50 1.15
C PHE A 448 9.47 14.68 2.12
N GLN A 449 9.70 13.37 2.20
CA GLN A 449 8.91 12.50 3.06
C GLN A 449 9.11 12.80 4.55
N ALA A 450 10.34 12.97 5.00
CA ALA A 450 10.63 13.30 6.39
C ALA A 450 10.08 14.69 6.78
N ASP A 451 10.25 15.67 5.90
CA ASP A 451 9.80 17.04 6.14
C ASP A 451 8.27 17.15 6.16
N SER A 452 7.61 16.50 5.21
CA SER A 452 6.15 16.51 5.13
C SER A 452 5.48 15.61 6.18
N ALA A 453 6.12 14.53 6.62
CA ALA A 453 5.70 13.79 7.81
C ALA A 453 5.68 14.69 9.05
N LYS A 454 6.69 15.54 9.22
CA LYS A 454 6.76 16.49 10.34
C LYS A 454 5.80 17.67 10.20
N ARG A 455 5.72 18.28 9.01
CA ARG A 455 4.98 19.53 8.78
C ARG A 455 3.49 19.33 8.48
N ALA A 456 3.14 18.27 7.75
CA ALA A 456 1.82 18.08 7.16
C ALA A 456 1.07 16.85 7.70
N GLY A 457 1.49 16.29 8.84
CA GLY A 457 0.75 15.20 9.47
C GLY A 457 0.73 13.89 8.67
N ILE A 458 1.70 13.68 7.77
CA ILE A 458 1.77 12.49 6.92
C ILE A 458 2.37 11.33 7.71
N PHE A 459 1.50 10.38 8.07
CA PHE A 459 1.86 9.14 8.73
C PHE A 459 2.44 8.11 7.74
N HIS A 460 1.89 8.03 6.52
CA HIS A 460 2.27 7.02 5.55
C HIS A 460 2.62 7.62 4.19
N HIS A 461 3.78 7.27 3.66
CA HIS A 461 4.21 7.62 2.29
C HIS A 461 4.15 6.39 1.39
N LEU A 462 3.45 6.52 0.26
CA LEU A 462 3.43 5.47 -0.77
C LEU A 462 3.77 6.02 -2.14
N ILE A 463 4.25 5.16 -3.04
CA ILE A 463 4.25 5.41 -4.48
C ILE A 463 3.28 4.38 -5.08
N THR A 464 2.29 4.82 -5.85
CA THR A 464 1.17 3.97 -6.31
C THR A 464 1.58 2.92 -7.34
N LEU A 465 2.33 3.29 -8.37
CA LEU A 465 2.69 2.41 -9.49
C LEU A 465 4.21 2.32 -9.79
N PRO A 466 5.10 2.29 -8.78
CA PRO A 466 6.54 2.27 -8.99
C PRO A 466 6.99 1.00 -9.72
N THR A 467 6.41 -0.16 -9.38
CA THR A 467 6.86 -1.43 -9.93
C THR A 467 6.29 -1.76 -11.30
N TYR A 468 5.29 -1.00 -11.75
CA TYR A 468 4.93 -0.95 -13.18
C TYR A 468 6.11 -0.35 -13.96
N HIS A 469 6.60 0.81 -13.54
CA HIS A 469 7.72 1.49 -14.19
C HIS A 469 9.03 0.72 -14.10
N THR A 470 9.37 0.15 -12.94
CA THR A 470 10.64 -0.60 -12.81
C THR A 470 10.64 -1.85 -13.67
N ALA A 471 9.51 -2.57 -13.76
CA ALA A 471 9.39 -3.74 -14.62
C ALA A 471 9.52 -3.37 -16.11
N ALA A 472 8.87 -2.29 -16.54
CA ALA A 472 8.99 -1.78 -17.90
C ALA A 472 10.44 -1.38 -18.23
N LEU A 473 11.07 -0.57 -17.37
CA LEU A 473 12.42 -0.06 -17.57
C LEU A 473 13.48 -1.17 -17.58
N SER A 474 13.39 -2.13 -16.67
CA SER A 474 14.35 -3.24 -16.63
C SER A 474 14.22 -4.15 -17.85
N THR A 475 12.98 -4.36 -18.32
CA THR A 475 12.70 -5.20 -19.49
C THR A 475 13.18 -4.53 -20.77
N ASP A 476 12.92 -3.24 -20.95
CA ASP A 476 13.42 -2.46 -22.10
C ASP A 476 14.95 -2.50 -22.18
N ASN A 477 15.63 -2.20 -21.06
CA ASN A 477 17.09 -2.21 -21.03
C ASN A 477 17.68 -3.59 -21.34
N LEU A 478 17.09 -4.68 -20.84
CA LEU A 478 17.56 -6.02 -21.15
C LEU A 478 17.30 -6.37 -22.63
N ALA A 479 16.10 -6.11 -23.14
CA ALA A 479 15.74 -6.43 -24.51
C ALA A 479 16.60 -5.67 -25.52
N ARG A 480 16.84 -4.37 -25.27
CA ARG A 480 17.70 -3.50 -26.09
C ARG A 480 19.11 -4.06 -26.22
N GLU A 481 19.70 -4.54 -25.13
CA GLU A 481 21.06 -5.08 -25.14
C GLU A 481 21.09 -6.52 -25.70
N TYR A 482 20.14 -7.37 -25.32
CA TYR A 482 20.11 -8.79 -25.70
C TYR A 482 19.82 -9.01 -27.19
N PHE A 483 18.87 -8.26 -27.75
CA PHE A 483 18.55 -8.34 -29.18
C PHE A 483 19.35 -7.35 -30.04
N GLY A 484 20.15 -6.49 -29.39
CA GLY A 484 21.18 -5.69 -30.05
C GLY A 484 22.50 -6.45 -30.19
N ASP A 485 23.60 -5.72 -30.39
CA ASP A 485 24.91 -6.31 -30.66
C ASP A 485 25.53 -7.05 -29.46
N GLN A 486 25.01 -6.89 -28.24
CA GLN A 486 25.59 -7.51 -27.05
C GLN A 486 25.17 -8.98 -26.87
N GLY A 487 24.01 -9.41 -27.38
CA GLY A 487 23.54 -10.78 -27.18
C GLY A 487 23.54 -11.21 -25.70
N MET A 488 24.07 -12.41 -25.42
CA MET A 488 24.23 -12.92 -24.06
C MET A 488 25.05 -12.00 -23.14
N LEU A 489 25.96 -11.18 -23.66
CA LEU A 489 26.75 -10.25 -22.84
C LEU A 489 25.85 -9.19 -22.19
N GLY A 490 24.76 -8.79 -22.85
CA GLY A 490 23.77 -7.87 -22.29
C GLY A 490 23.15 -8.42 -21.00
N TYR A 491 22.73 -9.68 -21.02
CA TYR A 491 22.22 -10.39 -19.84
C TYR A 491 23.30 -10.59 -18.77
N VAL A 492 24.47 -11.14 -19.13
CA VAL A 492 25.54 -11.44 -18.17
C VAL A 492 26.05 -10.18 -17.47
N LYS A 493 26.26 -9.08 -18.23
CA LYS A 493 26.80 -7.83 -17.71
C LYS A 493 25.82 -7.10 -16.80
N ASN A 494 24.56 -6.99 -17.22
CA ASN A 494 23.59 -6.09 -16.59
C ASN A 494 22.64 -6.81 -15.62
N VAL A 495 22.51 -8.14 -15.70
CA VAL A 495 21.66 -8.93 -14.79
C VAL A 495 22.51 -9.86 -13.93
N GLN A 496 23.07 -10.92 -14.50
CA GLN A 496 23.69 -11.99 -13.71
C GLN A 496 24.85 -11.51 -12.82
N ARG A 497 25.78 -10.71 -13.39
CA ARG A 497 26.88 -10.12 -12.60
C ARG A 497 26.38 -9.16 -11.53
N GLN A 498 25.29 -8.43 -11.79
CA GLN A 498 24.70 -7.51 -10.81
C GLN A 498 24.07 -8.28 -9.66
N GLU A 499 23.28 -9.33 -9.96
CA GLU A 499 22.69 -10.18 -8.93
C GLU A 499 23.75 -10.84 -8.04
N ILE A 500 24.79 -11.43 -8.64
CA ILE A 500 25.87 -12.08 -7.88
C ILE A 500 26.59 -11.06 -6.99
N ARG A 501 27.03 -9.92 -7.56
CA ARG A 501 27.80 -8.91 -6.82
C ARG A 501 26.99 -8.22 -5.74
N GLN A 502 25.70 -8.04 -5.97
CA GLN A 502 24.82 -7.45 -4.98
C GLN A 502 24.31 -8.49 -3.99
N GLY A 503 24.43 -9.80 -4.26
CA GLY A 503 23.90 -10.88 -3.41
C GLY A 503 22.38 -11.00 -3.50
N ILE A 504 21.80 -10.89 -4.69
CA ILE A 504 20.36 -11.06 -4.93
C ILE A 504 20.06 -12.57 -5.01
N ALA A 505 19.20 -13.05 -4.11
CA ALA A 505 18.92 -14.47 -3.95
C ALA A 505 18.27 -15.13 -5.19
N CYS A 506 17.65 -14.35 -6.08
CA CYS A 506 17.07 -14.84 -7.33
C CYS A 506 18.07 -15.49 -8.28
N VAL A 507 19.38 -15.23 -8.16
CA VAL A 507 20.38 -15.95 -8.95
C VAL A 507 20.30 -17.47 -8.72
N LYS A 508 19.95 -17.89 -7.49
CA LYS A 508 19.61 -19.27 -7.11
C LYS A 508 18.09 -19.49 -7.22
N HIS A 509 17.55 -19.32 -8.42
CA HIS A 509 16.11 -19.31 -8.68
C HIS A 509 15.37 -20.61 -8.28
N GLN A 510 16.03 -21.78 -8.30
CA GLN A 510 15.43 -23.02 -7.82
C GLN A 510 15.20 -23.00 -6.29
N ASN A 511 16.19 -22.55 -5.51
CA ASN A 511 16.03 -22.30 -4.07
C ASN A 511 14.96 -21.24 -3.82
N MET A 512 14.96 -20.13 -4.57
CA MET A 512 13.94 -19.08 -4.45
C MET A 512 12.52 -19.62 -4.68
N ALA A 513 12.35 -20.57 -5.60
CA ALA A 513 11.09 -21.27 -5.86
C ALA A 513 10.74 -22.33 -4.80
N GLY A 514 11.64 -22.62 -3.85
CA GLY A 514 11.42 -23.54 -2.75
C GLY A 514 11.90 -24.98 -3.01
N SER A 515 12.84 -25.21 -3.93
CA SER A 515 13.37 -26.57 -4.20
C SER A 515 13.92 -27.24 -2.94
N ASP A 516 14.62 -26.49 -2.10
CA ASP A 516 15.21 -27.00 -0.86
C ASP A 516 14.18 -27.37 0.19
N ILE A 517 13.12 -26.56 0.33
CA ILE A 517 11.95 -26.89 1.17
C ILE A 517 11.33 -28.20 0.69
N GLY A 518 11.16 -28.35 -0.63
CA GLY A 518 10.62 -29.55 -1.24
C GLY A 518 11.47 -30.78 -0.96
N ASP A 519 12.79 -30.67 -0.97
CA ASP A 519 13.70 -31.78 -0.67
C ASP A 519 13.63 -32.18 0.81
N ASP A 520 13.67 -31.19 1.73
CA ASP A 520 13.59 -31.47 3.16
C ASP A 520 12.22 -32.07 3.54
N HIS A 521 11.13 -31.62 2.92
CA HIS A 521 9.81 -32.23 3.10
C HIS A 521 9.75 -33.68 2.59
N LYS A 522 10.37 -33.99 1.43
CA LYS A 522 10.41 -35.37 0.94
C LYS A 522 11.16 -36.28 1.91
N GLU A 523 12.22 -35.80 2.55
CA GLU A 523 12.90 -36.54 3.62
C GLU A 523 11.96 -36.81 4.79
N TYR A 524 11.14 -35.83 5.19
CA TYR A 524 10.13 -36.03 6.24
C TYR A 524 9.11 -37.12 5.88
N PHE A 525 8.76 -37.25 4.60
CA PHE A 525 7.71 -38.18 4.15
C PHE A 525 8.23 -39.58 3.79
N ALA A 526 9.44 -39.66 3.24
CA ALA A 526 9.97 -40.87 2.61
C ALA A 526 11.29 -41.36 3.22
N GLY A 527 11.90 -40.61 4.15
CA GLY A 527 13.18 -40.95 4.76
C GLY A 527 14.26 -41.21 3.70
N ASP A 528 14.95 -42.35 3.80
CA ASP A 528 16.01 -42.76 2.87
C ASP A 528 15.54 -42.92 1.41
N ALA A 529 14.24 -43.09 1.16
CA ALA A 529 13.68 -43.20 -0.18
C ALA A 529 13.40 -41.82 -0.83
N ALA A 530 13.73 -40.72 -0.15
CA ALA A 530 13.48 -39.37 -0.66
C ALA A 530 14.30 -39.05 -1.92
N LEU A 531 13.60 -38.77 -3.03
CA LEU A 531 14.21 -38.31 -4.28
C LEU A 531 14.40 -36.78 -4.28
N LYS A 532 15.61 -36.34 -3.95
CA LYS A 532 15.99 -34.93 -3.84
C LYS A 532 16.30 -34.30 -5.21
N ALA A 533 16.01 -33.02 -5.38
CA ALA A 533 16.40 -32.20 -6.53
C ALA A 533 17.83 -31.63 -6.38
N GLY A 534 18.34 -31.53 -5.15
CA GLY A 534 19.73 -31.24 -4.83
C GLY A 534 20.72 -32.35 -5.27
N GLY A 535 22.02 -32.05 -5.24
CA GLY A 535 23.08 -33.03 -5.53
C GLY A 535 24.37 -32.39 -6.07
N GLU A 536 25.43 -33.20 -6.24
CA GLU A 536 26.75 -32.73 -6.73
C GLU A 536 26.67 -32.06 -8.11
N HIS A 537 25.76 -32.51 -8.97
CA HIS A 537 25.56 -31.97 -10.32
C HIS A 537 24.52 -30.84 -10.38
N ASN A 538 24.05 -30.32 -9.25
CA ASN A 538 23.08 -29.23 -9.23
C ASN A 538 23.71 -27.94 -9.77
N THR A 539 23.07 -27.30 -10.74
CA THR A 539 23.56 -26.06 -11.38
C THR A 539 23.70 -24.89 -10.41
N MET A 540 22.98 -24.91 -9.28
CA MET A 540 23.15 -23.91 -8.21
C MET A 540 24.57 -23.88 -7.63
N ASN A 541 25.33 -24.98 -7.75
CA ASN A 541 26.72 -25.06 -7.28
C ASN A 541 27.66 -24.11 -8.05
N GLN A 542 27.24 -23.59 -9.21
CA GLN A 542 27.98 -22.57 -9.97
C GLN A 542 27.88 -21.15 -9.38
N PHE A 543 26.97 -20.94 -8.42
CA PHE A 543 26.73 -19.65 -7.76
C PHE A 543 27.13 -19.69 -6.27
N SER A 544 28.00 -20.63 -5.89
CA SER A 544 28.50 -20.86 -4.54
C SER A 544 29.51 -19.81 -4.10
#